data_AF-A0A3D3TCC0-F1
#
_entry.id   AF-A0A3D3TCC0-F1
#
_cell.length_a   1.000
_cell.length_b   1.000
_cell.length_c   1.000
_cell.angle_alpha   90.00
_cell.angle_beta   90.00
_cell.angle_gamma   90.00
#
_symmetry.space_group_name_H-M   'P 1'
#
loop_
_entity.id
_entity.type
_entity.pdbx_description
1 polymer ?
#
loop_
_entity_poly.entity_id
_entity_poly.type
_entity_poly.pdbx_seq_one_letter_code
_entity_poly.pdbx_strand_id
1 'polypeptide(L)'
;MLPIVSMTKIRQQLLFITYNLYNGNNLSDNQKKYDEIIAEINEIDLSVEMNLREKYIRLKRILERFCKEITKEESLQFPSLFSRLVFLSQKYSLPKSLERDLQNIRVRGTFLLKDEQNSVTNTQYIHGRESIKKLIAKVLSISIFIDEESLSAENTGDLAKSVPDDYLRVQVIGIEKENELIIAEAKDFDDANIYIKYNVKGVNDLFNPTIERLWIGAQLNIVNSRQDRAGFYIPQFFVLEPDYLIDTSALAECFQNYGKSYLHYFRRKFEQTPNNQYILLGNLANFFLDELVFADNPEELEFNSIFLESFRQKPFEYTTCRDIHKVEDFKGFMVKAKTHFENIKRVVLKDFPKNSIDVERCVLEPSFFCEKYGFQGRLDLLQLSDKKDEINKIIELKSGGLPFPKEDAGKIAINHEVQTTIYRLIIQTVFGIDDRKVSASILYSSAENAGENLRLAATYHTLEKEIINIRNLIIATQHDLYSGNDEDVERLFRNILNPDNYGRIPEFFSNQLTGLKKIIDNIAPIEKDYFFRYITFLSRELYLLKCGDDYFESANSTASLWNTEYRERKEAFDLISGL
;
A
#
# COMPACT_ATOMS: atom_id res chain seq x y z
N MET A 1 -44.22 -8.69 67.57
CA MET A 1 -44.65 -8.71 66.16
C MET A 1 -44.28 -7.38 65.53
N LEU A 2 -43.17 -7.34 64.81
CA LEU A 2 -42.70 -6.21 64.00
C LEU A 2 -42.52 -6.78 62.58
N PRO A 3 -42.99 -6.09 61.52
CA PRO A 3 -43.14 -6.71 60.21
C PRO A 3 -41.79 -6.82 59.50
N ILE A 4 -41.53 -8.00 58.94
CA ILE A 4 -40.44 -8.27 58.01
C ILE A 4 -40.75 -7.49 56.73
N VAL A 5 -40.08 -6.36 56.54
CA VAL A 5 -40.11 -5.61 55.28
C VAL A 5 -39.29 -6.40 54.25
N SER A 6 -39.95 -6.78 53.16
CA SER A 6 -39.37 -7.54 52.06
C SER A 6 -38.12 -6.86 51.47
N MET A 7 -36.94 -7.47 51.65
CA MET A 7 -35.68 -7.05 51.03
C MET A 7 -35.75 -6.95 49.50
N THR A 8 -36.73 -7.59 48.86
CA THR A 8 -36.95 -7.57 47.41
C THR A 8 -37.37 -6.18 46.92
N LYS A 9 -38.14 -5.41 47.70
CA LYS A 9 -38.57 -4.04 47.33
C LYS A 9 -37.42 -3.03 47.42
N ILE A 10 -36.56 -3.15 48.42
CA ILE A 10 -35.40 -2.26 48.61
C ILE A 10 -34.36 -2.51 47.50
N ARG A 11 -34.16 -3.76 47.08
CA ARG A 11 -33.24 -4.11 45.99
C ARG A 11 -33.72 -3.62 44.62
N GLN A 12 -35.02 -3.64 44.35
CA GLN A 12 -35.60 -3.06 43.13
C GLN A 12 -35.53 -1.52 43.12
N GLN A 13 -35.76 -0.86 44.25
CA GLN A 13 -35.59 0.60 44.36
C GLN A 13 -34.14 1.05 44.19
N LEU A 14 -33.18 0.32 44.75
CA LEU A 14 -31.75 0.61 44.56
C LEU A 14 -31.31 0.39 43.10
N LEU A 15 -31.72 -0.70 42.45
CA LEU A 15 -31.47 -0.90 41.01
C LEU A 15 -32.09 0.21 40.13
N PHE A 16 -33.29 0.67 40.48
CA PHE A 16 -33.95 1.78 39.78
C PHE A 16 -33.25 3.12 40.00
N ILE A 17 -32.75 3.39 41.21
CA ILE A 17 -32.02 4.63 41.54
C ILE A 17 -30.63 4.63 40.90
N THR A 18 -29.90 3.51 40.92
CA THR A 18 -28.59 3.41 40.25
C THR A 18 -28.73 3.48 38.73
N TYR A 19 -29.76 2.86 38.15
CA TYR A 19 -30.05 2.95 36.71
C TYR A 19 -30.42 4.38 36.29
N ASN A 20 -31.21 5.11 37.08
CA ASN A 20 -31.57 6.50 36.77
C ASN A 20 -30.43 7.50 37.03
N LEU A 21 -29.57 7.28 38.02
CA LEU A 21 -28.38 8.12 38.25
C LEU A 21 -27.31 7.90 37.17
N TYR A 22 -27.11 6.66 36.71
CA TYR A 22 -26.14 6.35 35.65
C TYR A 22 -26.61 6.84 34.27
N ASN A 23 -27.90 6.71 33.95
CA ASN A 23 -28.46 7.23 32.70
C ASN A 23 -28.64 8.76 32.74
N GLY A 24 -28.98 9.35 33.90
CA GLY A 24 -29.13 10.79 34.07
C GLY A 24 -27.81 11.56 33.90
N ASN A 25 -26.70 11.02 34.39
CA ASN A 25 -25.37 11.61 34.19
C ASN A 25 -24.91 11.50 32.73
N ASN A 26 -25.10 10.35 32.08
CA ASN A 26 -24.76 10.17 30.65
C ASN A 26 -25.57 11.08 29.71
N LEU A 27 -26.86 11.31 30.01
CA LEU A 27 -27.69 12.25 29.25
C LEU A 27 -27.22 13.71 29.42
N SER A 28 -26.79 14.09 30.63
CA SER A 28 -26.22 15.42 30.91
C SER A 28 -24.89 15.64 30.19
N ASP A 29 -24.02 14.64 30.15
CA ASP A 29 -22.72 14.72 29.47
C ASP A 29 -22.89 14.71 27.93
N ASN A 30 -23.81 13.89 27.40
CA ASN A 30 -24.15 13.91 25.98
C ASN A 30 -24.74 15.24 25.54
N GLN A 31 -25.62 15.85 26.35
CA GLN A 31 -26.20 17.16 26.07
C GLN A 31 -25.12 18.25 26.05
N LYS A 32 -24.24 18.26 27.04
CA LYS A 32 -23.12 19.22 27.09
C LYS A 32 -22.21 19.10 25.86
N LYS A 33 -21.85 17.86 25.48
CA LYS A 33 -21.03 17.59 24.29
C LYS A 33 -21.72 18.02 22.99
N TYR A 34 -23.03 17.81 22.88
CA TYR A 34 -23.81 18.30 21.77
C TYR A 34 -23.77 19.83 21.70
N ASP A 35 -24.05 20.51 22.82
CA ASP A 35 -24.07 21.97 22.88
C ASP A 35 -22.71 22.59 22.52
N GLU A 36 -21.60 21.99 22.95
CA GLU A 36 -20.24 22.40 22.59
C GLU A 36 -19.98 22.33 21.07
N ILE A 37 -20.35 21.21 20.42
CA ILE A 37 -20.15 21.05 18.98
C ILE A 37 -21.09 21.97 18.18
N ILE A 38 -22.33 22.15 18.65
CA ILE A 38 -23.29 23.08 18.02
C ILE A 38 -22.82 24.53 18.16
N ALA A 39 -22.24 24.92 19.29
CA ALA A 39 -21.67 26.24 19.48
C ALA A 39 -20.55 26.52 18.46
N GLU A 40 -19.64 25.56 18.25
CA GLU A 40 -18.57 25.69 17.24
C GLU A 40 -19.13 25.81 15.81
N ILE A 41 -20.16 25.03 15.46
CA ILE A 41 -20.84 25.15 14.16
C ILE A 41 -21.47 26.55 14.01
N ASN A 42 -22.08 27.09 15.07
CA ASN A 42 -22.67 28.42 15.06
C ASN A 42 -21.61 29.53 14.95
N GLU A 43 -20.44 29.37 15.56
CA GLU A 43 -19.32 30.30 15.41
C GLU A 43 -18.82 30.34 13.96
N ILE A 44 -18.74 29.19 13.29
CA ILE A 44 -18.41 29.10 11.87
C ILE A 44 -19.49 29.82 11.03
N ASP A 45 -20.77 29.59 11.34
CA ASP A 45 -21.89 30.24 10.65
C ASP A 45 -21.80 31.78 10.74
N LEU A 46 -21.52 32.31 11.93
CA LEU A 46 -21.48 33.74 12.23
C LEU A 46 -20.19 34.43 11.80
N SER A 47 -19.12 33.68 11.48
CA SER A 47 -17.86 34.26 11.02
C SER A 47 -18.04 35.04 9.72
N VAL A 48 -17.68 36.33 9.75
CA VAL A 48 -17.72 37.23 8.59
C VAL A 48 -16.41 37.19 7.80
N GLU A 49 -15.34 36.71 8.43
CA GLU A 49 -14.00 36.61 7.83
C GLU A 49 -13.86 35.37 6.93
N MET A 50 -14.69 34.35 7.14
CA MET A 50 -14.63 33.10 6.38
C MET A 50 -15.59 33.11 5.19
N ASN A 51 -15.08 32.75 4.03
CA ASN A 51 -15.93 32.44 2.87
C ASN A 51 -16.60 31.06 3.01
N LEU A 52 -17.62 30.78 2.19
CA LEU A 52 -18.36 29.51 2.24
C LEU A 52 -17.47 28.27 2.08
N ARG A 53 -16.41 28.37 1.26
CA ARG A 53 -15.43 27.30 1.06
C ARG A 53 -14.71 26.97 2.37
N GLU A 54 -14.20 27.98 3.06
CA GLU A 54 -13.52 27.82 4.35
C GLU A 54 -14.45 27.27 5.43
N LYS A 55 -15.69 27.78 5.49
CA LYS A 55 -16.71 27.27 6.42
C LYS A 55 -17.00 25.78 6.16
N TYR A 56 -17.11 25.36 4.91
CA TYR A 56 -17.36 23.97 4.55
C TYR A 56 -16.18 23.04 4.91
N ILE A 57 -14.94 23.50 4.69
CA ILE A 57 -13.73 22.76 5.10
C ILE A 57 -13.72 22.58 6.64
N ARG A 58 -14.13 23.60 7.41
CA ARG A 58 -14.28 23.50 8.86
C ARG A 58 -15.36 22.51 9.28
N LEU A 59 -16.50 22.46 8.59
CA LEU A 59 -17.54 21.45 8.83
C LEU A 59 -17.01 20.02 8.63
N LYS A 60 -16.22 19.76 7.57
CA LYS A 60 -15.55 18.46 7.37
C LYS A 60 -14.64 18.11 8.56
N ARG A 61 -13.84 19.06 9.07
CA ARG A 61 -12.97 18.85 10.24
C ARG A 61 -13.77 18.50 11.52
N ILE A 62 -14.91 19.14 11.74
CA ILE A 62 -15.82 18.81 12.85
C ILE A 62 -16.35 17.39 12.71
N LEU A 63 -16.81 17.01 11.51
CA LEU A 63 -17.30 15.66 11.23
C LEU A 63 -16.22 14.60 11.51
N GLU A 64 -14.99 14.83 11.04
CA GLU A 64 -13.85 13.95 11.27
C GLU A 64 -13.55 13.79 12.76
N ARG A 65 -13.43 14.91 13.49
CA ARG A 65 -13.14 14.90 14.93
C ARG A 65 -14.23 14.17 15.71
N PHE A 66 -15.50 14.44 15.40
CA PHE A 66 -16.64 13.78 16.06
C PHE A 66 -16.64 12.26 15.80
N CYS A 67 -16.46 11.83 14.55
CA CYS A 67 -16.43 10.41 14.21
C CYS A 67 -15.28 9.69 14.93
N LYS A 68 -14.09 10.32 15.01
CA LYS A 68 -12.93 9.78 15.73
C LYS A 68 -13.24 9.59 17.22
N GLU A 69 -13.82 10.60 17.85
CA GLU A 69 -14.13 10.56 19.27
C GLU A 69 -15.16 9.47 19.62
N ILE A 70 -16.19 9.30 18.80
CA ILE A 70 -17.22 8.28 19.02
C ILE A 70 -16.69 6.87 18.76
N THR A 71 -15.76 6.71 17.82
CA THR A 71 -15.14 5.42 17.50
C THR A 71 -13.94 5.09 18.39
N LYS A 72 -13.67 5.91 19.41
CA LYS A 72 -12.47 5.77 20.25
C LYS A 72 -12.44 4.43 20.99
N GLU A 73 -13.51 4.08 21.68
CA GLU A 73 -13.56 2.86 22.51
C GLU A 73 -13.91 1.59 21.71
N GLU A 74 -13.99 1.67 20.38
CA GLU A 74 -14.26 0.50 19.54
C GLU A 74 -13.00 -0.37 19.43
N SER A 75 -13.18 -1.69 19.47
CA SER A 75 -12.10 -2.63 19.17
C SER A 75 -11.69 -2.65 17.69
N LEU A 76 -12.58 -2.13 16.82
CA LEU A 76 -12.36 -1.99 15.38
C LEU A 76 -11.56 -0.72 15.11
N GLN A 77 -10.50 -0.85 14.31
CA GLN A 77 -9.78 0.29 13.77
C GLN A 77 -10.30 0.64 12.38
N PHE A 78 -10.23 1.93 12.01
CA PHE A 78 -10.85 2.45 10.81
C PHE A 78 -9.85 3.21 9.94
N PRO A 79 -9.50 2.70 8.74
CA PRO A 79 -8.45 3.27 7.89
C PRO A 79 -8.82 4.61 7.23
N SER A 80 -10.09 5.00 7.25
CA SER A 80 -10.55 6.28 6.67
C SER A 80 -11.85 6.78 7.29
N LEU A 81 -12.12 8.09 7.16
CA LEU A 81 -13.41 8.68 7.53
C LEU A 81 -14.58 7.95 6.87
N PHE A 82 -14.43 7.50 5.62
CA PHE A 82 -15.45 6.69 4.96
C PHE A 82 -15.80 5.44 5.77
N SER A 83 -14.79 4.64 6.13
CA SER A 83 -15.00 3.39 6.88
C SER A 83 -15.62 3.65 8.25
N ARG A 84 -15.26 4.76 8.90
CA ARG A 84 -15.90 5.22 10.15
C ARG A 84 -17.37 5.57 9.93
N LEU A 85 -17.69 6.32 8.87
CA LEU A 85 -19.05 6.71 8.56
C LEU A 85 -19.94 5.51 8.23
N VAL A 86 -19.44 4.53 7.46
CA VAL A 86 -20.17 3.28 7.18
C VAL A 86 -20.42 2.51 8.48
N PHE A 87 -19.40 2.36 9.33
CA PHE A 87 -19.56 1.69 10.62
C PHE A 87 -20.57 2.40 11.53
N LEU A 88 -20.47 3.72 11.66
CA LEU A 88 -21.41 4.51 12.46
C LEU A 88 -22.83 4.45 11.88
N SER A 89 -22.97 4.45 10.54
CA SER A 89 -24.25 4.27 9.87
C SER A 89 -24.92 2.97 10.27
N GLN A 90 -24.17 1.87 10.23
CA GLN A 90 -24.65 0.56 10.63
C GLN A 90 -24.94 0.48 12.13
N LYS A 91 -24.00 0.94 12.97
CA LYS A 91 -24.11 0.88 14.44
C LYS A 91 -25.29 1.67 14.99
N TYR A 92 -25.54 2.85 14.44
CA TYR A 92 -26.61 3.75 14.89
C TYR A 92 -27.86 3.72 13.99
N SER A 93 -27.89 2.79 13.02
CA SER A 93 -28.99 2.62 12.06
C SER A 93 -29.40 3.95 11.40
N LEU A 94 -28.42 4.65 10.84
CA LEU A 94 -28.66 5.91 10.15
C LEU A 94 -29.47 5.65 8.86
N PRO A 95 -30.37 6.57 8.47
CA PRO A 95 -31.00 6.51 7.16
C PRO A 95 -29.94 6.55 6.05
N LYS A 96 -30.11 5.74 4.99
CA LYS A 96 -29.20 5.74 3.82
C LYS A 96 -29.01 7.13 3.20
N SER A 97 -30.04 7.98 3.25
CA SER A 97 -29.96 9.37 2.80
C SER A 97 -28.97 10.18 3.64
N LEU A 98 -29.01 10.03 4.96
CA LEU A 98 -28.09 10.72 5.87
C LEU A 98 -26.66 10.20 5.71
N GLU A 99 -26.46 8.89 5.58
CA GLU A 99 -25.14 8.31 5.30
C GLU A 99 -24.54 8.90 4.02
N ARG A 100 -25.32 8.95 2.93
CA ARG A 100 -24.90 9.57 1.67
C ARG A 100 -24.54 11.05 1.85
N ASP A 101 -25.37 11.81 2.55
CA ASP A 101 -25.10 13.24 2.77
C ASP A 101 -23.79 13.46 3.55
N LEU A 102 -23.49 12.59 4.52
CA LEU A 102 -22.22 12.63 5.26
C LEU A 102 -21.01 12.24 4.39
N GLN A 103 -21.17 11.27 3.50
CA GLN A 103 -20.12 10.94 2.51
C GLN A 103 -19.87 12.10 1.54
N ASN A 104 -20.92 12.81 1.13
CA ASN A 104 -20.80 13.98 0.26
C ASN A 104 -19.99 15.11 0.93
N ILE A 105 -20.13 15.31 2.24
CA ILE A 105 -19.30 16.27 2.99
C ILE A 105 -17.83 15.89 2.92
N ARG A 106 -17.50 14.60 3.09
CA ARG A 106 -16.13 14.07 2.98
C ARG A 106 -15.53 14.32 1.61
N VAL A 107 -16.25 13.93 0.55
CA VAL A 107 -15.80 14.07 -0.85
C VAL A 107 -15.65 15.54 -1.20
N ARG A 108 -16.69 16.36 -0.96
CA ARG A 108 -16.69 17.78 -1.33
C ARG A 108 -15.66 18.58 -0.54
N GLY A 109 -15.49 18.32 0.75
CA GLY A 109 -14.46 19.01 1.54
C GLY A 109 -13.05 18.72 1.04
N THR A 110 -12.80 17.49 0.56
CA THR A 110 -11.52 17.12 -0.10
C THR A 110 -11.37 17.85 -1.44
N PHE A 111 -12.42 17.87 -2.27
CA PHE A 111 -12.43 18.62 -3.53
C PHE A 111 -12.08 20.10 -3.32
N LEU A 112 -12.66 20.75 -2.31
CA LEU A 112 -12.40 22.15 -2.01
C LEU A 112 -10.92 22.40 -1.67
N LEU A 113 -10.21 21.45 -1.08
CA LEU A 113 -8.80 21.61 -0.70
C LEU A 113 -7.83 21.55 -1.89
N LYS A 114 -8.21 20.89 -2.99
CA LYS A 114 -7.37 20.70 -4.19
C LYS A 114 -7.07 21.99 -4.96
N ASP A 115 -8.03 22.91 -5.03
CA ASP A 115 -7.90 24.17 -5.79
C ASP A 115 -8.61 25.30 -5.03
N GLU A 116 -7.99 26.48 -5.01
CA GLU A 116 -8.58 27.67 -4.38
C GLU A 116 -9.78 28.21 -5.16
N GLN A 117 -9.89 27.89 -6.45
CA GLN A 117 -11.04 28.24 -7.28
C GLN A 117 -12.26 27.33 -7.04
N ASN A 118 -12.06 26.17 -6.41
CA ASN A 118 -13.16 25.26 -6.12
C ASN A 118 -14.12 25.90 -5.10
N SER A 119 -15.40 25.95 -5.47
CA SER A 119 -16.43 26.63 -4.68
C SER A 119 -17.50 25.67 -4.18
N VAL A 120 -18.30 26.15 -3.24
CA VAL A 120 -19.46 25.43 -2.69
C VAL A 120 -20.65 26.37 -2.65
N THR A 121 -21.83 25.87 -2.96
CA THR A 121 -23.05 26.68 -2.93
C THR A 121 -23.56 26.84 -1.50
N ASN A 122 -24.35 27.89 -1.26
CA ASN A 122 -24.98 28.10 0.04
C ASN A 122 -25.91 26.93 0.43
N THR A 123 -26.60 26.35 -0.56
CA THR A 123 -27.46 25.17 -0.37
C THR A 123 -26.64 23.96 0.08
N GLN A 124 -25.52 23.67 -0.61
CA GLN A 124 -24.62 22.59 -0.23
C GLN A 124 -24.06 22.77 1.18
N TYR A 125 -23.69 24.00 1.55
CA TYR A 125 -23.22 24.32 2.89
C TYR A 125 -24.29 24.07 3.96
N ILE A 126 -25.50 24.62 3.78
CA ILE A 126 -26.62 24.43 4.73
C ILE A 126 -26.93 22.94 4.86
N HIS A 127 -27.00 22.21 3.75
CA HIS A 127 -27.29 20.78 3.76
C HIS A 127 -26.21 19.99 4.52
N GLY A 128 -24.93 20.24 4.22
CA GLY A 128 -23.82 19.61 4.94
C GLY A 128 -23.85 19.89 6.45
N ARG A 129 -24.12 21.15 6.83
CA ARG A 129 -24.27 21.56 8.23
C ARG A 129 -25.38 20.78 8.94
N GLU A 130 -26.58 20.73 8.35
CA GLU A 130 -27.72 20.05 8.97
C GLU A 130 -27.52 18.53 9.05
N SER A 131 -26.85 17.92 8.06
CA SER A 131 -26.51 16.49 8.11
C SER A 131 -25.54 16.16 9.26
N ILE A 132 -24.55 17.01 9.53
CA ILE A 132 -23.67 16.84 10.71
C ILE A 132 -24.47 16.96 12.01
N LYS A 133 -25.35 17.96 12.14
CA LYS A 133 -26.21 18.10 13.33
C LYS A 133 -27.08 16.87 13.56
N LYS A 134 -27.69 16.33 12.49
CA LYS A 134 -28.50 15.10 12.54
C LYS A 134 -27.69 13.89 12.98
N LEU A 135 -26.47 13.72 12.45
CA LEU A 135 -25.55 12.66 12.88
C LEU A 135 -25.26 12.76 14.39
N ILE A 136 -24.81 13.93 14.86
CA ILE A 136 -24.41 14.13 16.25
C ILE A 136 -25.58 13.82 17.18
N ALA A 137 -26.77 14.33 16.88
CA ALA A 137 -27.95 14.06 17.70
C ALA A 137 -28.32 12.58 17.74
N LYS A 138 -28.29 11.92 16.57
CA LYS A 138 -28.64 10.49 16.48
C LYS A 138 -27.67 9.63 17.27
N VAL A 139 -26.37 9.94 17.18
CA VAL A 139 -25.30 9.23 17.90
C VAL A 139 -25.37 9.49 19.41
N LEU A 140 -25.58 10.74 19.83
CA LEU A 140 -25.67 11.12 21.24
C LEU A 140 -27.05 10.87 21.86
N SER A 141 -27.99 10.31 21.09
CA SER A 141 -29.39 10.04 21.49
C SER A 141 -30.15 11.28 21.97
N ILE A 142 -29.92 12.42 21.33
CA ILE A 142 -30.61 13.68 21.61
C ILE A 142 -31.82 13.81 20.70
N SER A 143 -32.99 13.96 21.32
CA SER A 143 -34.25 14.23 20.62
C SER A 143 -34.25 15.65 20.08
N ILE A 144 -33.98 15.79 18.77
CA ILE A 144 -34.20 17.02 18.01
C ILE A 144 -35.60 16.98 17.39
N PHE A 145 -36.33 18.09 17.43
CA PHE A 145 -37.45 18.32 16.51
C PHE A 145 -36.87 18.53 15.10
N ILE A 146 -36.90 17.48 14.28
CA ILE A 146 -36.49 17.56 12.89
C ILE A 146 -37.77 17.74 12.07
N ASP A 147 -37.90 18.89 11.38
CA ASP A 147 -38.89 19.03 10.31
C ASP A 147 -38.52 18.04 9.20
N GLU A 148 -39.40 17.05 8.97
CA GLU A 148 -39.21 16.02 7.94
C GLU A 148 -39.55 16.50 6.53
N GLU A 149 -40.07 17.71 6.37
CA GLU A 149 -40.35 18.28 5.05
C GLU A 149 -39.30 19.31 4.66
N SER A 150 -38.32 18.88 3.87
CA SER A 150 -38.00 19.50 2.59
C SER A 150 -36.65 19.03 2.06
N LEU A 151 -36.53 19.11 0.73
CA LEU A 151 -35.31 19.09 -0.07
C LEU A 151 -34.94 17.71 -0.64
N SER A 152 -35.73 17.33 -1.64
CA SER A 152 -35.24 16.60 -2.81
C SER A 152 -33.93 17.23 -3.29
N ALA A 153 -32.90 16.39 -3.47
CA ALA A 153 -31.68 16.77 -4.16
C ALA A 153 -32.03 17.28 -5.56
N GLU A 154 -31.68 18.52 -5.87
CA GLU A 154 -31.52 18.93 -7.26
C GLU A 154 -30.36 18.13 -7.83
N ASN A 155 -30.65 17.29 -8.82
CA ASN A 155 -29.66 16.70 -9.70
C ASN A 155 -28.94 17.84 -10.42
N THR A 156 -27.81 18.30 -9.89
CA THR A 156 -26.93 19.20 -10.62
C THR A 156 -26.13 18.38 -11.61
N GLY A 157 -26.68 18.31 -12.82
CA GLY A 157 -26.01 18.40 -14.11
C GLY A 157 -24.73 17.59 -14.31
N ASP A 158 -24.82 16.63 -15.23
CA ASP A 158 -23.72 16.04 -15.99
C ASP A 158 -22.56 17.02 -16.22
N LEU A 159 -21.47 16.77 -15.50
CA LEU A 159 -20.13 17.01 -16.02
C LEU A 159 -19.49 15.63 -16.11
N ALA A 160 -19.64 15.00 -17.27
CA ALA A 160 -18.79 13.91 -17.70
C ALA A 160 -17.34 14.44 -17.74
N LYS A 161 -16.70 14.48 -16.58
CA LYS A 161 -15.24 14.62 -16.50
C LYS A 161 -14.70 13.35 -17.14
N SER A 162 -13.86 13.54 -18.15
CA SER A 162 -13.09 12.47 -18.76
C SER A 162 -12.43 11.68 -17.63
N VAL A 163 -12.73 10.38 -17.55
CA VAL A 163 -11.97 9.44 -16.73
C VAL A 163 -10.50 9.69 -17.04
N PRO A 164 -9.62 9.86 -16.04
CA PRO A 164 -8.19 9.93 -16.32
C PRO A 164 -7.81 8.75 -17.21
N ASP A 165 -7.12 8.99 -18.32
CA ASP A 165 -6.85 7.97 -19.35
C ASP A 165 -6.06 6.73 -18.84
N ASP A 166 -5.62 6.74 -17.57
CA ASP A 166 -4.66 5.79 -17.02
C ASP A 166 -5.27 4.87 -15.92
N TYR A 167 -5.87 5.44 -14.87
CA TYR A 167 -6.55 4.68 -13.80
C TYR A 167 -7.58 5.53 -13.05
N LEU A 168 -8.50 4.86 -12.35
CA LEU A 168 -9.47 5.48 -11.45
C LEU A 168 -9.36 4.88 -10.04
N ARG A 169 -9.20 5.75 -9.05
CA ARG A 169 -9.22 5.37 -7.63
C ARG A 169 -10.64 5.38 -7.09
N VAL A 170 -11.05 4.25 -6.52
CA VAL A 170 -12.40 4.03 -5.98
C VAL A 170 -12.35 3.41 -4.60
N GLN A 171 -13.44 3.53 -3.86
CA GLN A 171 -13.65 2.90 -2.56
C GLN A 171 -14.85 1.96 -2.63
N VAL A 172 -14.67 0.72 -2.19
CA VAL A 172 -15.68 -0.33 -2.27
C VAL A 172 -16.80 -0.05 -1.28
N ILE A 173 -18.03 0.02 -1.78
CA ILE A 173 -19.24 0.22 -0.95
C ILE A 173 -20.18 -0.99 -0.98
N GLY A 174 -20.04 -1.88 -1.97
CA GLY A 174 -20.82 -3.10 -2.11
C GLY A 174 -20.16 -4.13 -3.02
N ILE A 175 -20.48 -5.41 -2.80
CA ILE A 175 -20.02 -6.53 -3.64
C ILE A 175 -21.22 -7.44 -3.92
N GLU A 176 -21.65 -7.52 -5.17
CA GLU A 176 -22.74 -8.39 -5.63
C GLU A 176 -22.12 -9.60 -6.34
N LYS A 177 -22.02 -10.72 -5.63
CA LYS A 177 -21.32 -11.91 -6.14
C LYS A 177 -22.08 -12.62 -7.26
N GLU A 178 -23.41 -12.61 -7.18
CA GLU A 178 -24.30 -13.25 -8.15
C GLU A 178 -24.23 -12.59 -9.52
N ASN A 179 -23.98 -11.27 -9.55
CA ASN A 179 -23.90 -10.47 -10.76
C ASN A 179 -22.44 -10.16 -11.18
N GLU A 180 -21.45 -10.64 -10.43
CA GLU A 180 -20.03 -10.37 -10.64
C GLU A 180 -19.71 -8.86 -10.68
N LEU A 181 -20.31 -8.10 -9.75
CA LEU A 181 -20.23 -6.65 -9.67
C LEU A 181 -19.63 -6.17 -8.34
N ILE A 182 -18.74 -5.19 -8.44
CA ILE A 182 -18.30 -4.34 -7.34
C ILE A 182 -18.99 -2.99 -7.50
N ILE A 183 -19.60 -2.51 -6.42
CA ILE A 183 -20.17 -1.17 -6.32
C ILE A 183 -19.17 -0.32 -5.53
N ALA A 184 -18.78 0.82 -6.09
CA ALA A 184 -17.78 1.68 -5.51
C ALA A 184 -18.12 3.16 -5.68
N GLU A 185 -17.49 4.01 -4.89
CA GLU A 185 -17.52 5.47 -5.02
C GLU A 185 -16.14 5.97 -5.43
N ALA A 186 -16.05 6.98 -6.28
CA ALA A 186 -14.79 7.66 -6.58
C ALA A 186 -14.79 9.06 -5.98
N LYS A 187 -13.63 9.51 -5.48
CA LYS A 187 -13.48 10.87 -4.92
C LYS A 187 -13.68 11.97 -5.96
N ASP A 188 -13.46 11.70 -7.24
CA ASP A 188 -13.48 12.71 -8.30
C ASP A 188 -14.84 12.81 -9.04
N PHE A 189 -15.78 11.91 -8.73
CA PHE A 189 -17.12 11.89 -9.30
C PHE A 189 -18.13 12.23 -8.20
N ASP A 190 -18.73 13.42 -8.27
CA ASP A 190 -19.81 13.82 -7.36
C ASP A 190 -21.03 12.89 -7.62
N ASP A 191 -21.55 12.27 -6.55
CA ASP A 191 -22.87 11.61 -6.47
C ASP A 191 -23.14 10.37 -7.36
N ALA A 192 -22.15 9.76 -8.01
CA ALA A 192 -22.35 8.57 -8.86
C ALA A 192 -21.71 7.29 -8.30
N ASN A 193 -22.54 6.30 -7.99
CA ASN A 193 -22.07 4.92 -7.81
C ASN A 193 -21.42 4.43 -9.11
N ILE A 194 -20.22 3.89 -8.96
CA ILE A 194 -19.48 3.23 -10.03
C ILE A 194 -19.71 1.73 -9.91
N TYR A 195 -20.12 1.12 -11.02
CA TYR A 195 -20.33 -0.31 -11.10
C TYR A 195 -19.22 -0.95 -11.92
N ILE A 196 -18.50 -1.89 -11.31
CA ILE A 196 -17.28 -2.48 -11.85
C ILE A 196 -17.47 -3.99 -12.00
N LYS A 197 -17.33 -4.51 -13.22
CA LYS A 197 -17.43 -5.94 -13.51
C LYS A 197 -16.10 -6.64 -13.24
N TYR A 198 -16.15 -7.75 -12.51
CA TYR A 198 -15.03 -8.67 -12.35
C TYR A 198 -15.34 -10.03 -12.99
N ASN A 199 -14.40 -10.97 -12.94
CA ASN A 199 -14.51 -12.29 -13.57
C ASN A 199 -14.77 -12.29 -15.10
N VAL A 200 -14.37 -11.22 -15.78
CA VAL A 200 -14.47 -11.16 -17.25
C VAL A 200 -13.32 -11.98 -17.83
N LYS A 201 -13.67 -13.16 -18.38
CA LYS A 201 -12.71 -14.15 -18.92
C LYS A 201 -11.68 -13.54 -19.87
N GLY A 202 -10.40 -13.80 -19.59
CA GLY A 202 -9.26 -13.28 -20.37
C GLY A 202 -8.98 -11.78 -20.16
N VAL A 203 -9.80 -11.08 -19.37
CA VAL A 203 -9.61 -9.66 -19.04
C VAL A 203 -9.16 -9.52 -17.60
N ASN A 204 -9.96 -9.94 -16.63
CA ASN A 204 -9.67 -9.74 -15.21
C ASN A 204 -10.05 -10.93 -14.30
N ASP A 205 -10.35 -12.09 -14.89
CA ASP A 205 -10.63 -13.37 -14.20
C ASP A 205 -9.47 -13.85 -13.31
N LEU A 206 -8.23 -13.50 -13.65
CA LEU A 206 -7.06 -13.80 -12.81
C LEU A 206 -7.15 -13.19 -11.40
N PHE A 207 -7.92 -12.11 -11.23
CA PHE A 207 -8.08 -11.42 -9.95
C PHE A 207 -9.17 -12.01 -9.05
N ASN A 208 -9.91 -13.05 -9.48
CA ASN A 208 -10.97 -13.64 -8.65
C ASN A 208 -10.51 -14.01 -7.23
N PRO A 209 -9.32 -14.60 -7.00
CA PRO A 209 -8.84 -14.88 -5.64
C PRO A 209 -8.65 -13.62 -4.78
N THR A 210 -8.34 -12.48 -5.41
CA THR A 210 -8.30 -11.17 -4.73
C THR A 210 -9.71 -10.69 -4.42
N ILE A 211 -10.63 -10.75 -5.38
CA ILE A 211 -12.00 -10.24 -5.21
C ILE A 211 -12.78 -11.03 -4.16
N GLU A 212 -12.55 -12.35 -4.05
CA GLU A 212 -13.14 -13.19 -3.02
C GLU A 212 -12.79 -12.76 -1.58
N ARG A 213 -11.67 -12.03 -1.43
CA ARG A 213 -11.14 -11.53 -0.15
C ARG A 213 -11.28 -10.02 0.02
N LEU A 214 -12.02 -9.35 -0.87
CA LEU A 214 -12.27 -7.92 -0.82
C LEU A 214 -13.26 -7.59 0.31
N TRP A 215 -13.11 -6.42 0.94
CA TRP A 215 -13.98 -5.94 2.02
C TRP A 215 -14.60 -4.58 1.70
N ILE A 216 -15.69 -4.25 2.39
CA ILE A 216 -16.31 -2.93 2.29
C ILE A 216 -15.40 -1.88 2.92
N GLY A 217 -15.18 -0.77 2.21
CA GLY A 217 -14.25 0.29 2.58
C GLY A 217 -12.85 0.13 2.00
N ALA A 218 -12.54 -1.03 1.38
CA ALA A 218 -11.27 -1.23 0.69
C ALA A 218 -11.07 -0.19 -0.43
N GLN A 219 -9.84 0.29 -0.59
CA GLN A 219 -9.49 1.13 -1.73
C GLN A 219 -9.06 0.27 -2.93
N LEU A 220 -9.44 0.69 -4.13
CA LEU A 220 -9.00 0.07 -5.37
C LEU A 220 -8.53 1.14 -6.35
N ASN A 221 -7.40 0.93 -7.01
CA ASN A 221 -7.20 1.51 -8.33
C ASN A 221 -7.67 0.52 -9.38
N ILE A 222 -8.60 0.96 -10.22
CA ILE A 222 -8.99 0.25 -11.45
C ILE A 222 -8.18 0.83 -12.61
N VAL A 223 -7.32 0.02 -13.22
CA VAL A 223 -6.32 0.48 -14.22
C VAL A 223 -6.69 -0.04 -15.60
N ASN A 224 -6.46 0.80 -16.63
CA ASN A 224 -6.77 0.52 -18.04
C ASN A 224 -8.21 0.03 -18.21
N SER A 225 -9.16 0.74 -17.61
CA SER A 225 -10.57 0.36 -17.65
C SER A 225 -11.25 0.82 -18.92
N ARG A 226 -12.04 -0.06 -19.53
CA ARG A 226 -13.01 0.30 -20.56
C ARG A 226 -14.40 0.38 -19.94
N GLN A 227 -15.27 1.21 -20.52
CA GLN A 227 -16.68 1.25 -20.16
C GLN A 227 -17.49 0.45 -21.20
N ASP A 228 -18.43 -0.37 -20.74
CA ASP A 228 -19.39 -1.03 -21.63
C ASP A 228 -20.57 -0.10 -21.99
N ARG A 229 -21.45 -0.57 -22.87
CA ARG A 229 -22.60 0.23 -23.35
C ARG A 229 -23.60 0.59 -22.25
N ALA A 230 -23.62 -0.14 -21.15
CA ALA A 230 -24.51 0.09 -20.02
C ALA A 230 -23.84 0.93 -18.91
N GLY A 231 -22.61 1.40 -19.15
CA GLY A 231 -21.87 2.25 -18.22
C GLY A 231 -21.02 1.50 -17.20
N PHE A 232 -20.93 0.17 -17.27
CA PHE A 232 -20.10 -0.62 -16.34
C PHE A 232 -18.63 -0.52 -16.70
N TYR A 233 -17.79 -0.35 -15.68
CA TYR A 233 -16.34 -0.37 -15.81
C TYR A 233 -15.84 -1.81 -15.87
N ILE A 234 -14.99 -2.11 -16.84
CA ILE A 234 -14.31 -3.40 -17.01
C ILE A 234 -12.80 -3.13 -17.00
N PRO A 235 -12.16 -3.20 -15.83
CA PRO A 235 -10.73 -2.94 -15.71
C PRO A 235 -9.87 -4.11 -16.13
N GLN A 236 -8.66 -3.82 -16.61
CA GLN A 236 -7.65 -4.84 -16.85
C GLN A 236 -6.92 -5.26 -15.57
N PHE A 237 -6.75 -4.33 -14.63
CA PHE A 237 -6.13 -4.58 -13.33
C PHE A 237 -6.98 -4.03 -12.20
N PHE A 238 -7.03 -4.79 -11.11
CA PHE A 238 -7.48 -4.32 -9.80
C PHE A 238 -6.24 -4.20 -8.92
N VAL A 239 -5.98 -3.03 -8.34
CA VAL A 239 -4.89 -2.83 -7.36
C VAL A 239 -5.52 -2.53 -6.01
N LEU A 240 -5.41 -3.47 -5.07
CA LEU A 240 -6.06 -3.41 -3.74
C LEU A 240 -5.25 -2.59 -2.74
N GLU A 241 -5.82 -1.59 -2.08
CA GLU A 241 -5.10 -0.74 -1.12
C GLU A 241 -3.78 -0.21 -1.73
N PRO A 242 -3.87 0.57 -2.84
CA PRO A 242 -2.70 1.03 -3.60
C PRO A 242 -1.68 1.83 -2.76
N ASP A 243 -2.13 2.45 -1.67
CA ASP A 243 -1.27 3.16 -0.71
C ASP A 243 -0.33 2.24 0.07
N TYR A 244 -0.65 0.96 0.19
CA TYR A 244 0.26 -0.03 0.78
C TYR A 244 1.34 -0.41 -0.23
N LEU A 245 2.43 0.35 -0.25
CA LEU A 245 3.56 0.07 -1.15
C LEU A 245 4.30 -1.21 -0.74
N ILE A 246 4.55 -2.10 -1.70
CA ILE A 246 5.39 -3.30 -1.53
C ILE A 246 6.72 -3.11 -2.26
N ASP A 247 7.82 -3.49 -1.60
CA ASP A 247 9.15 -3.48 -2.19
C ASP A 247 9.25 -4.43 -3.39
N THR A 248 9.78 -3.92 -4.50
CA THR A 248 9.97 -4.66 -5.75
C THR A 248 10.68 -5.99 -5.53
N SER A 249 11.78 -6.00 -4.77
CA SER A 249 12.57 -7.20 -4.50
C SER A 249 11.80 -8.23 -3.67
N ALA A 250 11.01 -7.79 -2.68
CA ALA A 250 10.20 -8.69 -1.86
C ALA A 250 9.08 -9.36 -2.69
N LEU A 251 8.48 -8.63 -3.62
CA LEU A 251 7.46 -9.16 -4.51
C LEU A 251 8.06 -10.11 -5.56
N ALA A 252 9.21 -9.77 -6.13
CA ALA A 252 9.94 -10.62 -7.07
C ALA A 252 10.27 -11.99 -6.48
N GLU A 253 10.63 -12.05 -5.20
CA GLU A 253 10.92 -13.31 -4.51
C GLU A 253 9.69 -14.19 -4.24
N CYS A 254 8.49 -13.72 -4.57
CA CYS A 254 7.28 -14.55 -4.63
C CYS A 254 7.18 -15.39 -5.90
N PHE A 255 8.07 -15.16 -6.87
CA PHE A 255 8.14 -15.87 -8.13
C PHE A 255 9.42 -16.68 -8.18
N GLN A 256 9.32 -17.98 -7.89
CA GLN A 256 10.45 -18.88 -7.89
C GLN A 256 10.33 -19.84 -9.09
N ASN A 257 11.45 -20.40 -9.54
CA ASN A 257 11.45 -21.35 -10.65
C ASN A 257 10.59 -22.60 -10.39
N TYR A 258 10.32 -22.91 -9.13
CA TYR A 258 9.49 -24.04 -8.71
C TYR A 258 8.02 -23.68 -8.44
N GLY A 259 7.67 -22.40 -8.40
CA GLY A 259 6.29 -21.94 -8.24
C GLY A 259 6.15 -20.46 -7.87
N LYS A 260 4.92 -19.96 -8.01
CA LYS A 260 4.54 -18.56 -7.73
C LYS A 260 3.58 -18.56 -6.55
N SER A 261 3.93 -17.87 -5.47
CA SER A 261 3.10 -17.85 -4.27
C SER A 261 3.36 -16.60 -3.43
N TYR A 262 2.28 -15.91 -3.07
CA TYR A 262 2.33 -14.78 -2.13
C TYR A 262 2.83 -15.19 -0.74
N LEU A 263 2.77 -16.48 -0.39
CA LEU A 263 3.23 -16.99 0.89
C LEU A 263 4.76 -16.94 1.05
N HIS A 264 5.51 -16.82 -0.04
CA HIS A 264 6.96 -16.55 0.05
C HIS A 264 7.25 -15.23 0.77
N TYR A 265 6.41 -14.21 0.57
CA TYR A 265 6.52 -12.92 1.24
C TYR A 265 6.46 -13.08 2.76
N PHE A 266 5.45 -13.80 3.26
CA PHE A 266 5.25 -14.02 4.68
C PHE A 266 6.31 -14.96 5.27
N ARG A 267 6.62 -16.06 4.59
CA ARG A 267 7.67 -17.00 5.01
C ARG A 267 8.99 -16.26 5.25
N ARG A 268 9.41 -15.38 4.34
CA ARG A 268 10.65 -14.60 4.49
C ARG A 268 10.66 -13.66 5.69
N LYS A 269 9.50 -13.14 6.13
CA LYS A 269 9.43 -12.29 7.34
C LYS A 269 9.77 -13.04 8.63
N PHE A 270 9.70 -14.37 8.62
CA PHE A 270 10.05 -15.23 9.75
C PHE A 270 11.45 -15.85 9.62
N GLU A 271 12.19 -15.52 8.56
CA GLU A 271 13.57 -15.96 8.35
C GLU A 271 14.55 -14.87 8.77
N GLN A 272 15.70 -15.29 9.30
CA GLN A 272 16.81 -14.35 9.54
C GLN A 272 17.44 -13.95 8.21
N THR A 273 17.74 -12.67 8.02
CA THR A 273 18.58 -12.22 6.91
C THR A 273 20.01 -12.72 7.14
N PRO A 274 20.54 -13.64 6.33
CA PRO A 274 21.89 -14.13 6.53
C PRO A 274 22.92 -13.06 6.16
N ASN A 275 24.07 -13.01 6.84
CA ASN A 275 25.26 -12.36 6.31
C ASN A 275 26.15 -13.44 5.68
N ASN A 276 26.11 -13.55 4.35
CA ASN A 276 26.79 -14.59 3.58
C ASN A 276 27.62 -13.99 2.42
N GLN A 277 28.50 -14.80 1.82
CA GLN A 277 29.39 -14.31 0.76
C GLN A 277 28.64 -13.79 -0.47
N TYR A 278 27.44 -14.30 -0.75
CA TYR A 278 26.66 -13.91 -1.93
C TYR A 278 26.06 -12.51 -1.78
N ILE A 279 25.61 -12.16 -0.58
CA ILE A 279 25.12 -10.80 -0.27
C ILE A 279 26.26 -9.79 -0.35
N LEU A 280 27.42 -10.12 0.23
CA LEU A 280 28.63 -9.29 0.11
C LEU A 280 29.03 -9.08 -1.36
N LEU A 281 29.00 -10.15 -2.16
CA LEU A 281 29.33 -10.06 -3.58
C LEU A 281 28.32 -9.22 -4.38
N GLY A 282 27.04 -9.25 -4.00
CA GLY A 282 26.02 -8.36 -4.56
C GLY A 282 26.26 -6.89 -4.22
N ASN A 283 26.48 -6.58 -2.94
CA ASN A 283 26.82 -5.23 -2.49
C ASN A 283 28.06 -4.69 -3.21
N LEU A 284 29.07 -5.54 -3.36
CA LEU A 284 30.32 -5.21 -4.01
C LEU A 284 30.16 -5.01 -5.53
N ALA A 285 29.32 -5.82 -6.19
CA ALA A 285 29.03 -5.65 -7.61
C ALA A 285 28.33 -4.31 -7.89
N ASN A 286 27.38 -3.89 -7.04
CA ASN A 286 26.76 -2.57 -7.15
C ASN A 286 27.80 -1.46 -6.95
N PHE A 287 28.61 -1.56 -5.89
CA PHE A 287 29.70 -0.61 -5.64
C PHE A 287 30.67 -0.50 -6.82
N PHE A 288 31.03 -1.62 -7.45
CA PHE A 288 31.88 -1.59 -8.65
C PHE A 288 31.23 -0.88 -9.84
N LEU A 289 29.92 -1.11 -10.06
CA LEU A 289 29.18 -0.41 -11.10
C LEU A 289 29.22 1.11 -10.85
N ASP A 290 29.00 1.54 -9.61
CA ASP A 290 29.02 2.95 -9.23
C ASP A 290 30.37 3.61 -9.53
N GLU A 291 31.46 3.02 -9.03
CA GLU A 291 32.82 3.54 -9.24
C GLU A 291 33.19 3.58 -10.73
N LEU A 292 32.78 2.57 -11.51
CA LEU A 292 33.09 2.51 -12.94
C LEU A 292 32.27 3.48 -13.79
N VAL A 293 31.02 3.77 -13.40
CA VAL A 293 30.14 4.69 -14.13
C VAL A 293 30.53 6.15 -13.86
N PHE A 294 30.96 6.47 -12.64
CA PHE A 294 31.31 7.85 -12.25
C PHE A 294 32.79 8.21 -12.42
N ALA A 295 33.66 7.26 -12.75
CA ALA A 295 35.06 7.57 -12.99
C ALA A 295 35.28 8.37 -14.28
N ASP A 296 36.16 9.37 -14.22
CA ASP A 296 36.63 10.09 -15.41
C ASP A 296 37.41 9.16 -16.36
N ASN A 297 38.25 8.29 -15.80
CA ASN A 297 39.07 7.32 -16.54
C ASN A 297 38.80 5.89 -16.04
N PRO A 298 37.65 5.27 -16.38
CA PRO A 298 37.28 3.95 -15.88
C PRO A 298 38.26 2.84 -16.30
N GLU A 299 39.01 3.03 -17.38
CA GLU A 299 40.07 2.12 -17.82
C GLU A 299 41.25 2.01 -16.83
N GLU A 300 41.50 3.07 -16.06
CA GLU A 300 42.63 3.14 -15.12
C GLU A 300 42.28 2.58 -13.73
N LEU A 301 40.99 2.35 -13.43
CA LEU A 301 40.57 1.80 -12.15
C LEU A 301 41.09 0.36 -11.95
N GLU A 302 41.74 0.13 -10.81
CA GLU A 302 42.29 -1.17 -10.42
C GLU A 302 41.48 -1.85 -9.33
N PHE A 303 41.22 -3.15 -9.49
CA PHE A 303 40.43 -3.96 -8.55
C PHE A 303 40.89 -3.83 -7.09
N ASN A 304 42.20 -3.89 -6.81
CA ASN A 304 42.69 -3.91 -5.43
C ASN A 304 42.36 -2.61 -4.67
N SER A 305 42.44 -1.47 -5.36
CA SER A 305 42.16 -0.16 -4.79
C SER A 305 40.67 -0.02 -4.47
N ILE A 306 39.81 -0.33 -5.45
CA ILE A 306 38.35 -0.26 -5.30
C ILE A 306 37.83 -1.28 -4.28
N PHE A 307 38.37 -2.50 -4.28
CA PHE A 307 38.02 -3.51 -3.28
C PHE A 307 38.38 -3.06 -1.85
N LEU A 308 39.57 -2.48 -1.67
CA LEU A 308 40.00 -1.98 -0.37
C LEU A 308 39.12 -0.82 0.12
N GLU A 309 38.66 0.04 -0.78
CA GLU A 309 37.71 1.10 -0.47
C GLU A 309 36.36 0.54 0.00
N SER A 310 35.79 -0.40 -0.73
CA SER A 310 34.54 -1.07 -0.33
C SER A 310 34.66 -1.72 1.06
N PHE A 311 35.79 -2.39 1.33
CA PHE A 311 36.07 -2.97 2.63
C PHE A 311 36.10 -1.92 3.75
N ARG A 312 36.68 -0.74 3.51
CA ARG A 312 36.75 0.36 4.48
C ARG A 312 35.39 0.97 4.78
N GLN A 313 34.47 0.99 3.81
CA GLN A 313 33.11 1.49 4.02
C GLN A 313 32.25 0.53 4.85
N LYS A 314 32.46 -0.79 4.71
CA LYS A 314 31.61 -1.82 5.34
C LYS A 314 32.39 -2.89 6.13
N PRO A 315 33.32 -2.51 7.04
CA PRO A 315 34.24 -3.46 7.68
C PRO A 315 33.53 -4.54 8.50
N PHE A 316 32.39 -4.21 9.14
CA PHE A 316 31.61 -5.16 9.91
C PHE A 316 30.95 -6.24 9.05
N GLU A 317 30.46 -5.91 7.85
CA GLU A 317 29.82 -6.88 6.95
C GLU A 317 30.84 -7.96 6.54
N TYR A 318 32.05 -7.54 6.14
CA TYR A 318 33.12 -8.47 5.78
C TYR A 318 33.62 -9.31 6.96
N THR A 319 33.90 -8.67 8.10
CA THR A 319 34.52 -9.35 9.26
C THR A 319 33.58 -10.29 10.00
N THR A 320 32.27 -10.08 9.92
CA THR A 320 31.27 -10.96 10.55
C THR A 320 30.75 -12.06 9.62
N CYS A 321 31.12 -12.03 8.33
CA CYS A 321 30.69 -13.04 7.37
C CYS A 321 31.46 -14.35 7.55
N ARG A 322 30.75 -15.37 8.05
CA ARG A 322 31.34 -16.68 8.37
C ARG A 322 31.88 -17.40 7.14
N ASP A 323 31.27 -17.18 5.98
CA ASP A 323 31.65 -17.81 4.71
C ASP A 323 33.04 -17.39 4.22
N ILE A 324 33.58 -16.26 4.69
CA ILE A 324 34.89 -15.72 4.28
C ILE A 324 35.82 -15.49 5.47
N HIS A 325 35.51 -16.06 6.63
CA HIS A 325 36.28 -15.85 7.85
C HIS A 325 37.65 -16.54 7.82
N LYS A 326 37.78 -17.66 7.10
CA LYS A 326 39.07 -18.33 6.87
C LYS A 326 39.82 -17.67 5.73
N VAL A 327 41.15 -17.67 5.81
CA VAL A 327 42.03 -17.01 4.83
C VAL A 327 41.83 -17.59 3.42
N GLU A 328 41.66 -18.91 3.30
CA GLU A 328 41.44 -19.59 2.02
C GLU A 328 40.11 -19.19 1.38
N ASP A 329 39.05 -19.14 2.19
CA ASP A 329 37.71 -18.75 1.74
C ASP A 329 37.68 -17.26 1.34
N PHE A 330 38.35 -16.39 2.11
CA PHE A 330 38.51 -14.98 1.77
C PHE A 330 39.25 -14.78 0.44
N LYS A 331 40.34 -15.52 0.20
CA LYS A 331 41.04 -15.50 -1.09
C LYS A 331 40.14 -15.96 -2.24
N GLY A 332 39.37 -17.03 -2.03
CA GLY A 332 38.39 -17.50 -3.00
C GLY A 332 37.32 -16.45 -3.32
N PHE A 333 36.82 -15.76 -2.29
CA PHE A 333 35.91 -14.64 -2.44
C PHE A 333 36.53 -13.48 -3.22
N MET A 334 37.77 -13.09 -2.92
CA MET A 334 38.49 -12.04 -3.66
C MET A 334 38.66 -12.38 -5.15
N VAL A 335 38.95 -13.64 -5.48
CA VAL A 335 39.04 -14.08 -6.88
C VAL A 335 37.71 -13.91 -7.60
N LYS A 336 36.60 -14.32 -6.97
CA LYS A 336 35.25 -14.11 -7.52
C LYS A 336 34.96 -12.62 -7.68
N ALA A 337 35.18 -11.82 -6.63
CA ALA A 337 34.99 -10.38 -6.67
C ALA A 337 35.76 -9.72 -7.82
N LYS A 338 37.01 -10.15 -8.06
CA LYS A 338 37.80 -9.67 -9.19
C LYS A 338 37.16 -10.00 -10.53
N THR A 339 36.65 -11.22 -10.71
CA THR A 339 35.91 -11.59 -11.93
C THR A 339 34.70 -10.67 -12.15
N HIS A 340 33.93 -10.38 -11.11
CA HIS A 340 32.79 -9.45 -11.20
C HIS A 340 33.25 -8.03 -11.60
N PHE A 341 34.31 -7.51 -10.97
CA PHE A 341 34.88 -6.20 -11.31
C PHE A 341 35.28 -6.12 -12.79
N GLU A 342 36.06 -7.08 -13.28
CA GLU A 342 36.52 -7.08 -14.68
C GLU A 342 35.35 -7.22 -15.67
N ASN A 343 34.34 -8.02 -15.33
CA ASN A 343 33.14 -8.16 -16.14
C ASN A 343 32.34 -6.85 -16.20
N ILE A 344 32.11 -6.20 -15.06
CA ILE A 344 31.39 -4.92 -15.00
C ILE A 344 32.18 -3.83 -15.74
N LYS A 345 33.50 -3.76 -15.54
CA LYS A 345 34.39 -2.84 -16.26
C LYS A 345 34.29 -3.04 -17.76
N ARG A 346 34.30 -4.29 -18.23
CA ARG A 346 34.08 -4.60 -19.64
C ARG A 346 32.69 -4.17 -20.12
N VAL A 347 31.64 -4.39 -19.33
CA VAL A 347 30.28 -3.98 -19.68
C VAL A 347 30.20 -2.46 -19.86
N VAL A 348 30.68 -1.69 -18.88
CA VAL A 348 30.66 -0.22 -18.90
C VAL A 348 31.45 0.32 -20.10
N LEU A 349 32.65 -0.22 -20.36
CA LEU A 349 33.53 0.28 -21.43
C LEU A 349 33.11 -0.18 -22.83
N LYS A 350 32.49 -1.36 -22.98
CA LYS A 350 32.29 -1.99 -24.29
C LYS A 350 30.83 -2.30 -24.60
N ASP A 351 30.07 -2.82 -23.65
CA ASP A 351 28.71 -3.30 -23.92
C ASP A 351 27.68 -2.17 -23.80
N PHE A 352 27.85 -1.24 -22.86
CA PHE A 352 27.00 -0.06 -22.73
C PHE A 352 27.01 0.80 -24.00
N PRO A 353 28.18 1.23 -24.55
CA PRO A 353 28.21 1.97 -25.81
C PRO A 353 27.56 1.23 -26.98
N LYS A 354 27.76 -0.08 -27.10
CA LYS A 354 27.14 -0.91 -28.15
C LYS A 354 25.62 -0.96 -28.05
N ASN A 355 25.08 -0.83 -26.85
CA ASN A 355 23.64 -0.81 -26.58
C ASN A 355 23.10 0.63 -26.44
N SER A 356 23.87 1.64 -26.89
CA SER A 356 23.51 3.06 -26.82
C SER A 356 23.20 3.54 -25.39
N ILE A 357 23.84 2.94 -24.39
CA ILE A 357 23.82 3.41 -23.00
C ILE A 357 24.96 4.40 -22.84
N ASP A 358 24.62 5.61 -22.41
CA ASP A 358 25.52 6.73 -22.20
C ASP A 358 25.68 6.95 -20.69
N VAL A 359 26.87 6.65 -20.17
CA VAL A 359 27.17 6.66 -18.73
C VAL A 359 27.02 8.05 -18.13
N GLU A 360 27.29 9.12 -18.90
CA GLU A 360 27.16 10.51 -18.43
C GLU A 360 25.70 10.91 -18.17
N ARG A 361 24.75 10.16 -18.74
CA ARG A 361 23.30 10.36 -18.57
C ARG A 361 22.66 9.35 -17.62
N CYS A 362 23.46 8.44 -17.06
CA CYS A 362 22.95 7.43 -16.16
C CYS A 362 22.76 8.02 -14.75
N VAL A 363 21.65 7.64 -14.12
CA VAL A 363 21.37 7.87 -12.71
C VAL A 363 21.45 6.52 -12.01
N LEU A 364 22.31 6.41 -11.01
CA LEU A 364 22.49 5.19 -10.22
C LEU A 364 21.65 5.22 -8.95
N GLU A 365 21.17 4.04 -8.56
CA GLU A 365 20.34 3.81 -7.38
C GLU A 365 19.09 4.74 -7.21
N PRO A 366 18.38 5.20 -8.27
CA PRO A 366 17.18 6.02 -8.07
C PRO A 366 16.07 5.22 -7.38
N SER A 367 15.41 5.86 -6.42
CA SER A 367 14.31 5.30 -5.64
C SER A 367 12.97 5.88 -6.07
N PHE A 368 11.96 5.02 -6.13
CA PHE A 368 10.63 5.38 -6.64
C PHE A 368 9.50 4.87 -5.74
N PHE A 369 8.45 5.66 -5.68
CA PHE A 369 7.13 5.28 -5.17
C PHE A 369 6.12 5.32 -6.33
N CYS A 370 5.34 4.26 -6.47
CA CYS A 370 4.33 4.12 -7.52
C CYS A 370 3.00 3.70 -6.89
N GLU A 371 2.22 4.71 -6.48
CA GLU A 371 0.91 4.51 -5.87
C GLU A 371 -0.06 3.79 -6.83
N LYS A 372 -0.04 4.12 -8.13
CA LYS A 372 -0.91 3.49 -9.15
C LYS A 372 -1.00 1.97 -9.02
N TYR A 373 0.14 1.30 -8.82
CA TYR A 373 0.26 -0.15 -8.67
C TYR A 373 0.60 -0.60 -7.24
N GLY A 374 0.82 0.33 -6.32
CA GLY A 374 1.25 0.05 -4.95
C GLY A 374 2.64 -0.60 -4.86
N PHE A 375 3.61 -0.07 -5.62
CA PHE A 375 5.00 -0.52 -5.63
C PHE A 375 5.96 0.53 -5.10
N GLN A 376 7.07 0.07 -4.53
CA GLN A 376 8.24 0.90 -4.25
C GLN A 376 9.51 0.11 -4.54
N GLY A 377 10.60 0.81 -4.86
CA GLY A 377 11.88 0.14 -5.01
C GLY A 377 12.99 1.08 -5.45
N ARG A 378 14.19 0.51 -5.52
CA ARG A 378 15.41 1.19 -5.90
C ARG A 378 16.03 0.46 -7.09
N LEU A 379 16.01 1.13 -8.24
CA LEU A 379 16.57 0.60 -9.49
C LEU A 379 18.08 0.82 -9.49
N ASP A 380 18.87 -0.13 -10.00
CA ASP A 380 20.33 0.02 -9.98
C ASP A 380 20.82 1.10 -10.97
N LEU A 381 20.30 1.14 -12.20
CA LEU A 381 20.66 2.15 -13.19
C LEU A 381 19.48 2.56 -14.08
N LEU A 382 19.30 3.87 -14.23
CA LEU A 382 18.31 4.51 -15.11
C LEU A 382 18.99 5.47 -16.09
N GLN A 383 18.64 5.40 -17.36
CA GLN A 383 18.93 6.43 -18.35
C GLN A 383 17.63 6.89 -19.00
N LEU A 384 17.22 8.11 -18.68
CA LEU A 384 16.11 8.78 -19.37
C LEU A 384 16.62 9.36 -20.69
N SER A 385 15.75 9.39 -21.70
CA SER A 385 16.06 10.13 -22.93
C SER A 385 15.43 11.52 -22.90
N ASP A 386 16.19 12.50 -23.39
CA ASP A 386 15.76 13.89 -23.58
C ASP A 386 14.86 14.07 -24.81
N LYS A 387 14.82 13.09 -25.72
CA LYS A 387 14.04 13.16 -26.96
C LYS A 387 12.81 12.26 -26.88
N LYS A 388 11.68 12.83 -27.31
CA LYS A 388 10.36 12.17 -27.27
C LYS A 388 10.32 10.81 -28.00
N ASP A 389 11.22 10.55 -28.95
CA ASP A 389 11.22 9.35 -29.79
C ASP A 389 12.32 8.33 -29.44
N GLU A 390 13.16 8.62 -28.47
CA GLU A 390 14.25 7.73 -28.05
C GLU A 390 13.81 6.83 -26.87
N ILE A 391 14.45 5.67 -26.75
CA ILE A 391 14.10 4.64 -25.76
C ILE A 391 14.83 4.91 -24.45
N ASN A 392 14.07 4.98 -23.35
CA ASN A 392 14.58 5.03 -21.98
C ASN A 392 15.11 3.65 -21.59
N LYS A 393 16.18 3.60 -20.81
CA LYS A 393 16.85 2.34 -20.46
C LYS A 393 16.87 2.15 -18.96
N ILE A 394 16.51 0.95 -18.52
CA ILE A 394 16.65 0.53 -17.13
C ILE A 394 17.50 -0.73 -17.07
N ILE A 395 18.36 -0.81 -16.07
CA ILE A 395 19.23 -1.97 -15.83
C ILE A 395 19.12 -2.37 -14.37
N GLU A 396 18.85 -3.66 -14.15
CA GLU A 396 18.92 -4.31 -12.84
C GLU A 396 20.17 -5.21 -12.78
N LEU A 397 21.02 -5.04 -11.78
CA LEU A 397 22.24 -5.82 -11.57
C LEU A 397 21.95 -7.10 -10.77
N LYS A 398 22.54 -8.21 -11.23
CA LYS A 398 22.54 -9.50 -10.53
C LYS A 398 23.97 -10.05 -10.43
N SER A 399 24.35 -10.42 -9.20
CA SER A 399 25.66 -11.01 -8.88
C SER A 399 25.61 -12.52 -8.63
N GLY A 400 24.41 -13.10 -8.52
CA GLY A 400 24.22 -14.53 -8.38
C GLY A 400 24.68 -15.31 -9.62
N GLY A 401 24.70 -16.64 -9.50
CA GLY A 401 25.01 -17.49 -10.65
C GLY A 401 24.01 -17.33 -11.79
N LEU A 402 24.47 -17.60 -13.01
CA LEU A 402 23.63 -17.53 -14.21
C LEU A 402 22.43 -18.50 -14.11
N PRO A 403 21.27 -18.11 -14.67
CA PRO A 403 20.09 -18.96 -14.70
C PRO A 403 20.36 -20.23 -15.53
N PHE A 404 19.70 -21.33 -15.16
CA PHE A 404 19.82 -22.60 -15.87
C PHE A 404 18.83 -22.68 -17.05
N PRO A 405 19.21 -23.28 -18.19
CA PRO A 405 20.55 -23.77 -18.54
C PRO A 405 21.53 -22.62 -18.78
N LYS A 406 22.78 -22.75 -18.32
CA LYS A 406 23.76 -21.64 -18.33
C LYS A 406 24.23 -21.29 -19.74
N GLU A 407 24.13 -22.25 -20.65
CA GLU A 407 24.49 -22.17 -22.05
C GLU A 407 23.51 -21.29 -22.84
N ASP A 408 22.31 -21.04 -22.30
CA ASP A 408 21.35 -20.11 -22.87
C ASP A 408 21.66 -18.67 -22.41
N ALA A 409 22.36 -17.95 -23.28
CA ALA A 409 22.73 -16.56 -23.08
C ALA A 409 21.53 -15.60 -22.99
N GLY A 410 20.34 -16.01 -23.46
CA GLY A 410 19.11 -15.23 -23.36
C GLY A 410 18.29 -15.54 -22.11
N LYS A 411 18.63 -16.60 -21.35
CA LYS A 411 17.83 -17.05 -20.22
C LYS A 411 17.77 -16.01 -19.11
N ILE A 412 16.60 -15.79 -18.54
CA ILE A 412 16.40 -14.95 -17.37
C ILE A 412 15.71 -15.78 -16.28
N ALA A 413 16.11 -15.60 -15.02
CA ALA A 413 15.39 -16.17 -13.88
C ALA A 413 14.08 -15.41 -13.64
N ILE A 414 13.00 -16.12 -13.33
CA ILE A 414 11.65 -15.51 -13.24
C ILE A 414 11.56 -14.40 -12.19
N ASN A 415 12.22 -14.53 -11.04
CA ASN A 415 12.29 -13.45 -10.04
C ASN A 415 12.97 -12.20 -10.60
N HIS A 416 14.05 -12.34 -11.37
CA HIS A 416 14.73 -11.20 -11.99
C HIS A 416 13.85 -10.54 -13.06
N GLU A 417 13.16 -11.33 -13.87
CA GLU A 417 12.20 -10.83 -14.87
C GLU A 417 11.05 -10.05 -14.23
N VAL A 418 10.52 -10.55 -13.11
CA VAL A 418 9.47 -9.88 -12.34
C VAL A 418 9.95 -8.55 -11.77
N GLN A 419 11.14 -8.53 -11.16
CA GLN A 419 11.72 -7.31 -10.61
C GLN A 419 11.89 -6.22 -11.70
N THR A 420 12.47 -6.59 -12.84
CA THR A 420 12.65 -5.67 -13.97
C THR A 420 11.31 -5.24 -14.58
N THR A 421 10.30 -6.12 -14.62
CA THR A 421 8.93 -5.79 -15.05
C THR A 421 8.27 -4.76 -14.12
N ILE A 422 8.42 -4.92 -12.81
CA ILE A 422 7.90 -3.95 -11.84
C ILE A 422 8.57 -2.58 -12.02
N TYR A 423 9.90 -2.53 -12.18
CA TYR A 423 10.58 -1.27 -12.44
C TYR A 423 10.14 -0.62 -13.75
N ARG A 424 9.90 -1.41 -14.80
CA ARG A 424 9.30 -0.90 -16.05
C ARG A 424 7.96 -0.21 -15.77
N LEU A 425 7.04 -0.86 -15.04
CA LEU A 425 5.75 -0.28 -14.67
C LEU A 425 5.88 1.00 -13.83
N ILE A 426 6.82 1.02 -12.89
CA ILE A 426 7.13 2.20 -12.07
C ILE A 426 7.57 3.37 -12.96
N ILE A 427 8.56 3.16 -13.83
CA ILE A 427 9.13 4.21 -14.69
C ILE A 427 8.10 4.73 -15.69
N GLN A 428 7.32 3.84 -16.31
CA GLN A 428 6.20 4.23 -17.18
C GLN A 428 5.23 5.16 -16.47
N THR A 429 4.89 4.84 -15.22
CA THR A 429 3.93 5.62 -14.43
C THR A 429 4.52 6.95 -13.99
N VAL A 430 5.70 6.94 -13.37
CA VAL A 430 6.33 8.14 -12.76
C VAL A 430 6.65 9.19 -13.83
N PHE A 431 7.06 8.77 -15.02
CA PHE A 431 7.47 9.68 -16.09
C PHE A 431 6.43 9.81 -17.23
N GLY A 432 5.28 9.14 -17.13
CA GLY A 432 4.24 9.18 -18.17
C GLY A 432 4.71 8.63 -19.53
N ILE A 433 5.48 7.55 -19.51
CA ILE A 433 6.14 6.98 -20.70
C ILE A 433 5.35 5.77 -21.22
N ASP A 434 5.14 5.72 -22.53
CA ASP A 434 4.51 4.56 -23.21
C ASP A 434 5.35 3.28 -23.07
N ASP A 435 4.68 2.13 -23.04
CA ASP A 435 5.32 0.83 -22.84
C ASP A 435 6.45 0.52 -23.81
N ARG A 436 6.32 0.94 -25.07
CA ARG A 436 7.31 0.67 -26.12
C ARG A 436 8.56 1.54 -26.02
N LYS A 437 8.58 2.51 -25.10
CA LYS A 437 9.67 3.48 -24.92
C LYS A 437 10.52 3.23 -23.69
N VAL A 438 10.35 2.07 -23.03
CA VAL A 438 11.23 1.62 -21.94
C VAL A 438 11.84 0.28 -22.31
N SER A 439 13.17 0.25 -22.49
CA SER A 439 13.95 -0.98 -22.63
C SER A 439 14.48 -1.40 -21.27
N ALA A 440 14.12 -2.61 -20.86
CA ALA A 440 14.45 -3.13 -19.55
C ALA A 440 15.41 -4.31 -19.66
N SER A 441 16.59 -4.17 -19.06
CA SER A 441 17.67 -5.16 -19.14
C SER A 441 18.12 -5.61 -17.76
N ILE A 442 18.70 -6.82 -17.71
CA ILE A 442 19.34 -7.36 -16.51
C ILE A 442 20.83 -7.53 -16.81
N LEU A 443 21.67 -7.00 -15.92
CA LEU A 443 23.11 -7.15 -15.95
C LEU A 443 23.52 -8.31 -15.03
N TYR A 444 23.90 -9.45 -15.61
CA TYR A 444 24.51 -10.56 -14.88
C TYR A 444 26.03 -10.35 -14.82
N SER A 445 26.52 -9.83 -13.69
CA SER A 445 27.96 -9.56 -13.50
C SER A 445 28.80 -10.84 -13.43
N SER A 446 28.20 -11.99 -13.19
CA SER A 446 28.90 -13.28 -13.20
C SER A 446 29.12 -13.86 -14.61
N ALA A 447 28.55 -13.29 -15.67
CA ALA A 447 28.74 -13.82 -17.03
C ALA A 447 30.14 -13.46 -17.54
N GLU A 448 30.92 -14.48 -17.91
CA GLU A 448 32.33 -14.30 -18.31
C GLU A 448 32.48 -14.00 -19.81
N ASN A 449 31.57 -14.53 -20.64
CA ASN A 449 31.60 -14.34 -22.08
C ASN A 449 31.16 -12.92 -22.47
N ALA A 450 31.91 -12.32 -23.40
CA ALA A 450 31.59 -10.98 -23.90
C ALA A 450 30.25 -10.96 -24.63
N GLY A 451 29.39 -10.01 -24.28
CA GLY A 451 28.04 -9.85 -24.86
C GLY A 451 26.93 -10.66 -24.18
N GLU A 452 27.22 -11.49 -23.17
CA GLU A 452 26.21 -12.31 -22.48
C GLU A 452 25.71 -11.73 -21.14
N ASN A 453 26.32 -10.64 -20.68
CA ASN A 453 26.02 -10.03 -19.38
C ASN A 453 24.71 -9.26 -19.39
N LEU A 454 24.39 -8.56 -20.48
CA LEU A 454 23.16 -7.79 -20.62
C LEU A 454 22.11 -8.63 -21.32
N ARG A 455 21.01 -8.90 -20.61
CA ARG A 455 19.88 -9.69 -21.12
C ARG A 455 18.62 -8.84 -21.11
N LEU A 456 17.96 -8.70 -22.25
CA LEU A 456 16.72 -7.95 -22.39
C LEU A 456 15.54 -8.71 -21.76
N ALA A 457 14.81 -8.06 -20.86
CA ALA A 457 13.57 -8.57 -20.28
C ALA A 457 12.37 -8.08 -21.12
N ALA A 458 11.80 -8.96 -21.93
CA ALA A 458 10.67 -8.63 -22.80
C ALA A 458 9.38 -8.35 -22.00
N THR A 459 8.45 -7.60 -22.60
CA THR A 459 7.15 -7.29 -21.99
C THR A 459 6.19 -8.47 -22.13
N TYR A 460 5.58 -8.87 -21.01
CA TYR A 460 4.57 -9.94 -20.96
C TYR A 460 3.39 -9.53 -20.08
N HIS A 461 2.28 -9.11 -20.70
CA HIS A 461 1.09 -8.63 -19.97
C HIS A 461 0.46 -9.65 -19.01
N THR A 462 0.56 -10.96 -19.31
CA THR A 462 0.09 -11.99 -18.38
C THR A 462 0.88 -11.98 -17.07
N LEU A 463 2.20 -11.76 -17.15
CA LEU A 463 3.07 -11.68 -15.98
C LEU A 463 2.72 -10.45 -15.13
N GLU A 464 2.44 -9.30 -15.76
CA GLU A 464 2.00 -8.08 -15.06
C GLU A 464 0.74 -8.34 -14.23
N LYS A 465 -0.25 -9.05 -14.78
CA LYS A 465 -1.47 -9.41 -14.05
C LYS A 465 -1.18 -10.34 -12.87
N GLU A 466 -0.32 -11.34 -13.06
CA GLU A 466 0.10 -12.24 -11.97
C GLU A 466 0.83 -11.50 -10.85
N ILE A 467 1.72 -10.55 -11.19
CA ILE A 467 2.44 -9.70 -10.23
C ILE A 467 1.45 -8.90 -9.39
N ILE A 468 0.50 -8.22 -10.02
CA ILE A 468 -0.49 -7.41 -9.31
C ILE A 468 -1.40 -8.30 -8.45
N ASN A 469 -1.82 -9.47 -8.93
CA ASN A 469 -2.65 -10.37 -8.14
C ASN A 469 -1.91 -10.96 -6.93
N ILE A 470 -0.64 -11.37 -7.09
CA ILE A 470 0.18 -11.79 -5.95
C ILE A 470 0.36 -10.65 -4.95
N ARG A 471 0.61 -9.42 -5.42
CA ARG A 471 0.66 -8.23 -4.57
C ARG A 471 -0.65 -8.05 -3.80
N ASN A 472 -1.79 -8.11 -4.46
CA ASN A 472 -3.08 -7.97 -3.80
C ASN A 472 -3.34 -9.08 -2.77
N LEU A 473 -2.94 -10.31 -3.04
CA LEU A 473 -3.06 -11.41 -2.08
C LEU A 473 -2.15 -11.21 -0.86
N ILE A 474 -0.97 -10.58 -1.02
CA ILE A 474 -0.17 -10.13 0.12
C ILE A 474 -0.97 -9.12 0.96
N ILE A 475 -1.56 -8.11 0.32
CA ILE A 475 -2.31 -7.08 1.04
C ILE A 475 -3.57 -7.61 1.71
N ALA A 476 -4.36 -8.44 1.03
CA ALA A 476 -5.52 -9.11 1.61
C ALA A 476 -5.11 -9.95 2.84
N THR A 477 -3.96 -10.63 2.78
CA THR A 477 -3.45 -11.39 3.93
C THR A 477 -2.94 -10.49 5.05
N GLN A 478 -2.34 -9.34 4.75
CA GLN A 478 -2.03 -8.34 5.77
C GLN A 478 -3.28 -7.78 6.43
N HIS A 479 -4.34 -7.53 5.65
CA HIS A 479 -5.63 -7.08 6.16
C HIS A 479 -6.30 -8.13 7.06
N ASP A 480 -6.25 -9.42 6.68
CA ASP A 480 -6.72 -10.51 7.54
C ASP A 480 -5.98 -10.53 8.88
N LEU A 481 -4.66 -10.32 8.90
CA LEU A 481 -3.87 -10.29 10.13
C LEU A 481 -4.11 -9.01 10.95
N TYR A 482 -4.33 -7.89 10.26
CA TYR A 482 -4.66 -6.58 10.85
C TYR A 482 -5.98 -6.63 11.62
N SER A 483 -7.03 -7.12 10.97
CA SER A 483 -8.40 -7.20 11.51
C SER A 483 -8.66 -8.47 12.33
N GLY A 484 -7.79 -9.46 12.21
CA GLY A 484 -7.98 -10.81 12.74
C GLY A 484 -7.44 -11.03 14.15
N ASN A 485 -7.32 -12.32 14.47
CA ASN A 485 -6.89 -12.85 15.75
C ASN A 485 -5.93 -14.06 15.58
N ASP A 486 -5.69 -14.82 16.66
CA ASP A 486 -4.78 -15.95 16.67
C ASP A 486 -5.15 -17.05 15.64
N GLU A 487 -6.42 -17.22 15.29
CA GLU A 487 -6.90 -18.17 14.27
C GLU A 487 -6.45 -17.78 12.86
N ASP A 488 -6.38 -16.47 12.56
CA ASP A 488 -5.92 -15.95 11.27
C ASP A 488 -4.41 -16.15 11.11
N VAL A 489 -3.65 -15.96 12.19
CA VAL A 489 -2.21 -16.28 12.24
C VAL A 489 -2.00 -17.78 12.05
N GLU A 490 -2.80 -18.61 12.70
CA GLU A 490 -2.70 -20.07 12.53
C GLU A 490 -3.04 -20.49 11.10
N ARG A 491 -4.05 -19.84 10.47
CA ARG A 491 -4.38 -20.05 9.05
C ARG A 491 -3.22 -19.68 8.15
N LEU A 492 -2.54 -18.57 8.42
CA LEU A 492 -1.32 -18.18 7.69
C LEU A 492 -0.24 -19.26 7.79
N PHE A 493 0.07 -19.75 9.00
CA PHE A 493 1.09 -20.80 9.17
C PHE A 493 0.69 -22.11 8.51
N ARG A 494 -0.59 -22.53 8.60
CA ARG A 494 -1.09 -23.70 7.86
C ARG A 494 -0.85 -23.55 6.36
N ASN A 495 -1.09 -22.36 5.82
CA ASN A 495 -0.86 -22.08 4.40
C ASN A 495 0.64 -22.07 4.05
N ILE A 496 1.48 -21.39 4.83
CA ILE A 496 2.95 -21.36 4.62
C ILE A 496 3.55 -22.76 4.68
N LEU A 497 3.05 -23.62 5.56
CA LEU A 497 3.60 -24.95 5.76
C LEU A 497 3.05 -26.00 4.79
N ASN A 498 2.05 -25.67 3.97
CA ASN A 498 1.50 -26.58 2.97
C ASN A 498 2.30 -26.49 1.65
N PRO A 499 3.03 -27.55 1.26
CA PRO A 499 3.82 -27.58 0.03
C PRO A 499 3.00 -27.31 -1.25
N ASP A 500 1.72 -27.70 -1.27
CA ASP A 500 0.87 -27.57 -2.45
C ASP A 500 0.65 -26.11 -2.86
N ASN A 501 0.82 -25.17 -1.92
CA ASN A 501 0.72 -23.73 -2.18
C ASN A 501 1.94 -23.14 -2.93
N TYR A 502 2.95 -23.95 -3.25
CA TYR A 502 4.19 -23.53 -3.90
C TYR A 502 4.49 -24.29 -5.21
N GLY A 503 3.60 -25.17 -5.66
CA GLY A 503 3.84 -26.01 -6.83
C GLY A 503 4.84 -27.14 -6.54
N ARG A 504 5.75 -27.42 -7.48
CA ARG A 504 6.69 -28.55 -7.36
C ARG A 504 7.97 -28.12 -6.67
N ILE A 505 7.97 -28.17 -5.35
CA ILE A 505 9.10 -27.68 -4.55
C ILE A 505 10.34 -28.59 -4.61
N PRO A 506 11.56 -28.02 -4.59
CA PRO A 506 12.81 -28.77 -4.48
C PRO A 506 13.06 -29.24 -3.04
N GLU A 507 13.96 -30.23 -2.88
CA GLU A 507 14.25 -30.85 -1.58
C GLU A 507 14.74 -29.83 -0.54
N PHE A 508 15.61 -28.90 -0.92
CA PHE A 508 16.09 -27.87 0.01
C PHE A 508 14.94 -27.03 0.58
N PHE A 509 13.92 -26.72 -0.22
CA PHE A 509 12.77 -25.93 0.21
C PHE A 509 11.83 -26.78 1.09
N SER A 510 11.64 -28.05 0.75
CA SER A 510 10.93 -29.02 1.59
C SER A 510 11.55 -29.13 2.99
N ASN A 511 12.88 -29.18 3.06
CA ASN A 511 13.62 -29.21 4.32
C ASN A 511 13.43 -27.92 5.12
N GLN A 512 13.38 -26.76 4.47
CA GLN A 512 13.08 -25.48 5.12
C GLN A 512 11.67 -25.47 5.73
N LEU A 513 10.64 -25.90 4.98
CA LEU A 513 9.28 -25.98 5.48
C LEU A 513 9.17 -26.94 6.67
N THR A 514 9.83 -28.10 6.58
CA THR A 514 9.86 -29.09 7.66
C THR A 514 10.55 -28.53 8.91
N GLY A 515 11.64 -27.80 8.74
CA GLY A 515 12.33 -27.11 9.84
C GLY A 515 11.44 -26.10 10.54
N LEU A 516 10.76 -25.23 9.77
CA LEU A 516 9.82 -24.25 10.32
C LEU A 516 8.64 -24.94 11.03
N LYS A 517 8.06 -25.97 10.41
CA LYS A 517 6.97 -26.76 11.01
C LYS A 517 7.39 -27.34 12.36
N LYS A 518 8.59 -27.92 12.43
CA LYS A 518 9.11 -28.48 13.67
C LYS A 518 9.25 -27.41 14.76
N ILE A 519 9.64 -26.19 14.42
CA ILE A 519 9.68 -25.08 15.38
C ILE A 519 8.26 -24.83 15.89
N ILE A 520 7.32 -24.51 14.99
CA ILE A 520 5.93 -24.16 15.35
C ILE A 520 5.23 -25.25 16.16
N ASP A 521 5.41 -26.53 15.81
CA ASP A 521 4.78 -27.66 16.50
C ASP A 521 5.34 -27.90 17.92
N ASN A 522 6.53 -27.38 18.25
CA ASN A 522 7.19 -27.57 19.55
C ASN A 522 7.17 -26.34 20.46
N ILE A 523 6.55 -25.23 20.05
CA ILE A 523 6.41 -24.03 20.87
C ILE A 523 5.47 -24.32 22.05
N ALA A 524 5.80 -23.86 23.27
CA ALA A 524 4.91 -24.02 24.41
C ALA A 524 3.61 -23.21 24.20
N PRO A 525 2.44 -23.64 24.71
CA PRO A 525 1.17 -22.95 24.45
C PRO A 525 1.21 -21.44 24.73
N ILE A 526 1.80 -21.03 25.86
CA ILE A 526 1.93 -19.60 26.23
C ILE A 526 2.84 -18.81 25.28
N GLU A 527 3.90 -19.43 24.77
CA GLU A 527 4.81 -18.81 23.81
C GLU A 527 4.14 -18.67 22.44
N LYS A 528 3.31 -19.66 22.05
CA LYS A 528 2.54 -19.63 20.81
C LYS A 528 1.50 -18.50 20.86
N ASP A 529 0.75 -18.39 21.96
CA ASP A 529 -0.22 -17.32 22.17
C ASP A 529 0.45 -15.94 22.14
N TYR A 530 1.59 -15.79 22.84
CA TYR A 530 2.37 -14.55 22.79
C TYR A 530 2.84 -14.23 21.37
N PHE A 531 3.41 -15.21 20.67
CA PHE A 531 3.93 -15.04 19.32
C PHE A 531 2.84 -14.66 18.31
N PHE A 532 1.67 -15.31 18.38
CA PHE A 532 0.56 -15.02 17.47
C PHE A 532 -0.02 -13.63 17.72
N ARG A 533 -0.23 -13.27 19.00
CA ARG A 533 -0.62 -11.90 19.37
C ARG A 533 0.40 -10.86 18.91
N TYR A 534 1.69 -11.16 19.05
CA TYR A 534 2.75 -10.27 18.59
C TYR A 534 2.72 -10.08 17.06
N ILE A 535 2.42 -11.11 16.28
CA ILE A 535 2.23 -10.99 14.83
C ILE A 535 1.05 -10.08 14.51
N THR A 536 -0.12 -10.29 15.13
CA THR A 536 -1.29 -9.42 14.88
C THR A 536 -1.00 -7.97 15.27
N PHE A 537 -0.32 -7.74 16.39
CA PHE A 537 0.13 -6.42 16.82
C PHE A 537 1.05 -5.78 15.77
N LEU A 538 2.10 -6.47 15.33
CA LEU A 538 3.01 -5.94 14.31
C LEU A 538 2.33 -5.69 12.97
N SER A 539 1.42 -6.56 12.54
CA SER A 539 0.63 -6.34 11.33
C SER A 539 -0.24 -5.09 11.44
N ARG A 540 -0.78 -4.79 12.63
CA ARG A 540 -1.50 -3.54 12.90
C ARG A 540 -0.60 -2.32 12.76
N GLU A 541 0.49 -2.30 13.50
CA GLU A 541 1.45 -1.18 13.46
C GLU A 541 1.98 -0.94 12.03
N LEU A 542 2.28 -2.01 11.29
CA LEU A 542 2.78 -1.89 9.93
C LEU A 542 1.72 -1.35 8.96
N TYR A 543 0.47 -1.79 9.10
CA TYR A 543 -0.63 -1.30 8.27
C TYR A 543 -0.90 0.18 8.53
N LEU A 544 -0.92 0.59 9.80
CA LEU A 544 -1.08 2.00 10.19
C LEU A 544 0.09 2.86 9.73
N LEU A 545 1.34 2.37 9.83
CA LEU A 545 2.50 3.10 9.34
C LEU A 545 2.42 3.36 7.83
N LYS A 546 1.91 2.40 7.05
CA LYS A 546 1.87 2.50 5.59
C LYS A 546 0.68 3.31 5.10
N CYS A 547 -0.54 2.92 5.48
CA CYS A 547 -1.77 3.52 4.99
C CYS A 547 -2.28 4.67 5.87
N GLY A 548 -1.91 4.68 7.15
CA GLY A 548 -2.40 5.61 8.15
C GLY A 548 -3.54 5.09 8.99
N ASP A 549 -3.74 5.76 10.12
CA ASP A 549 -4.98 5.72 10.87
C ASP A 549 -5.50 7.15 10.98
N ASP A 550 -6.80 7.34 10.80
CA ASP A 550 -7.46 8.59 11.17
C ASP A 550 -7.50 8.79 12.71
N TYR A 551 -7.10 7.83 13.53
CA TYR A 551 -7.31 7.88 14.98
C TYR A 551 -6.45 8.93 15.70
N PHE A 552 -5.25 9.24 15.20
CA PHE A 552 -4.41 10.31 15.74
C PHE A 552 -4.44 11.52 14.80
N GLU A 553 -4.44 12.74 15.34
CA GLU A 553 -4.27 13.98 14.56
C GLU A 553 -2.91 14.08 13.84
N SER A 554 -2.03 13.09 14.02
CA SER A 554 -0.75 13.02 13.34
C SER A 554 -0.89 12.41 11.95
N ALA A 555 -0.52 13.15 10.91
CA ALA A 555 -0.41 12.72 9.51
C ALA A 555 0.74 11.71 9.25
N ASN A 556 1.03 10.83 10.22
CA ASN A 556 2.26 10.05 10.30
C ASN A 556 2.20 8.71 9.55
N SER A 557 1.56 8.66 8.38
CA SER A 557 1.65 7.51 7.48
C SER A 557 2.55 7.80 6.29
N THR A 558 3.18 6.77 5.72
CA THR A 558 3.93 6.95 4.47
C THR A 558 3.04 7.48 3.35
N ALA A 559 1.79 7.01 3.29
CA ALA A 559 0.85 7.44 2.27
C ALA A 559 0.42 8.90 2.39
N SER A 560 0.57 9.53 3.55
CA SER A 560 0.27 10.96 3.71
C SER A 560 1.10 11.82 2.76
N LEU A 561 2.30 11.36 2.34
CA LEU A 561 3.16 12.06 1.40
C LEU A 561 2.48 12.37 0.05
N TRP A 562 1.58 11.52 -0.42
CA TRP A 562 0.84 11.69 -1.68
C TRP A 562 -0.68 11.80 -1.50
N ASN A 563 -1.21 11.51 -0.31
CA ASN A 563 -2.64 11.61 -0.01
C ASN A 563 -3.06 12.90 0.69
N THR A 564 -2.11 13.70 1.22
CA THR A 564 -2.42 14.98 1.87
C THR A 564 -2.12 16.15 0.95
N GLU A 565 -3.00 17.15 0.96
CA GLU A 565 -2.86 18.31 0.10
C GLU A 565 -1.76 19.24 0.61
N TYR A 566 -1.06 19.92 -0.30
CA TYR A 566 0.03 20.84 0.03
C TYR A 566 -0.36 21.87 1.11
N ARG A 567 -1.59 22.40 1.02
CA ARG A 567 -2.11 23.40 1.96
C ARG A 567 -2.31 22.82 3.35
N GLU A 568 -2.83 21.59 3.47
CA GLU A 568 -3.00 20.93 4.76
C GLU A 568 -1.65 20.68 5.43
N ARG A 569 -0.66 20.19 4.68
CA ARG A 569 0.71 19.97 5.18
C ARG A 569 1.38 21.27 5.61
N LYS A 570 1.16 22.37 4.87
CA LYS A 570 1.68 23.69 5.24
C LYS A 570 1.03 24.22 6.51
N GLU A 571 -0.28 24.07 6.67
CA GLU A 571 -1.03 24.44 7.88
C GLU A 571 -0.59 23.60 9.10
N ALA A 572 -0.21 22.34 8.88
CA ALA A 572 0.30 21.42 9.91
C ALA A 572 1.80 21.62 10.24
N PHE A 573 2.50 22.53 9.54
CA PHE A 573 3.96 22.73 9.63
C PHE A 573 4.81 21.50 9.23
N ASP A 574 4.27 20.61 8.40
CA ASP A 574 4.93 19.39 7.90
C ASP A 574 5.76 19.62 6.62
N LEU A 575 5.81 20.87 6.13
CA LEU A 575 6.45 21.21 4.86
C LEU A 575 7.18 22.56 4.93
N ILE A 576 8.38 22.60 4.35
CA ILE A 576 9.14 23.84 4.12
C ILE A 576 8.87 24.31 2.68
N SER A 577 8.26 25.49 2.54
CA SER A 577 7.92 26.06 1.24
C SER A 577 9.04 26.93 0.65
N GLY A 578 9.23 26.89 -0.67
CA GLY A 578 10.16 27.80 -1.39
C GLY A 578 11.61 27.30 -1.49
N LEU A 579 11.80 25.97 -1.45
CA LEU A 579 13.08 25.28 -1.67
C LEU A 579 13.29 24.92 -3.14
#